data_AF-A0A7R9Z0E0-F1
#
_entry.id   AF-A0A7R9Z0E0-F1
#
_cell.length_a   1.000
_cell.length_b   1.000
_cell.length_c   1.000
_cell.angle_alpha   90.00
_cell.angle_beta   90.00
_cell.angle_gamma   90.00
#
_symmetry.space_group_name_H-M   'P 1'
#
loop_
_entity.id
_entity.type
_entity.pdbx_description
1 polymer ?
#
loop_
_entity_poly.entity_id
_entity_poly.type
_entity_poly.pdbx_seq_one_letter_code
_entity_poly.pdbx_strand_id
1 'polypeptide(L)'
;NKFSGSLPGSLFNLTALESLYLSGNKLTGTIPDIFRGMRDLNGLHLDINGFTGSIPPSLASLENLYSFSIANTSVTGNLTTFCKNHSIVDLEWIADCYGDNPEVICDCCFVCCSDYEKSSNLTTSDLGLGDWWFDGKFRGCFNLTELDKWQLDWG
;
A
#
# COMPACT_ATOMS: atom_id res chain seq x y z
N ASN A 1 3.42 -14.54 7.32
CA ASN A 1 4.62 -15.36 7.68
C ASN A 1 5.08 -14.95 9.09
N LYS A 2 6.31 -15.27 9.53
CA LYS A 2 6.88 -14.78 10.82
C LYS A 2 8.27 -14.12 10.64
N PHE A 3 8.54 -13.56 9.46
CA PHE A 3 9.82 -12.90 9.19
C PHE A 3 10.04 -11.71 10.12
N SER A 4 11.29 -11.48 10.52
CA SER A 4 11.65 -10.43 11.48
C SER A 4 13.00 -9.80 11.14
N GLY A 5 13.25 -8.60 11.68
CA GLY A 5 14.43 -7.80 11.34
C GLY A 5 14.12 -6.80 10.23
N SER A 6 15.15 -6.13 9.71
CA SER A 6 15.02 -5.11 8.66
C SER A 6 15.09 -5.69 7.26
N LEU A 7 14.56 -4.95 6.29
CA LEU A 7 14.71 -5.28 4.88
C LEU A 7 16.21 -5.22 4.50
N PRO A 8 16.78 -6.29 3.92
CA PRO A 8 18.17 -6.25 3.47
C PRO A 8 18.26 -5.37 2.21
N GLY A 9 19.29 -4.53 2.13
CA GLY A 9 19.48 -3.66 0.96
C GLY A 9 19.61 -4.43 -0.36
N SER A 10 20.06 -5.68 -0.31
CA SER A 10 20.14 -6.57 -1.48
C SER A 10 18.79 -6.90 -2.11
N LEU A 11 17.68 -6.79 -1.37
CA LEU A 11 16.33 -7.01 -1.90
C LEU A 11 16.00 -6.03 -3.02
N PHE A 12 16.55 -4.81 -2.95
CA PHE A 12 16.29 -3.74 -3.91
C PHE A 12 17.20 -3.81 -5.15
N ASN A 13 18.07 -4.82 -5.24
CA ASN A 13 18.84 -5.14 -6.45
C ASN A 13 18.07 -6.07 -7.40
N LEU A 14 16.88 -6.53 -7.02
CA LEU A 14 16.05 -7.40 -7.85
C LEU A 14 15.28 -6.56 -8.88
N THR A 15 15.93 -6.23 -10.00
CA THR A 15 15.39 -5.30 -11.00
C THR A 15 14.18 -5.83 -11.77
N ALA A 16 14.04 -7.16 -11.86
CA ALA A 16 12.93 -7.86 -12.53
C ALA A 16 11.81 -8.27 -11.55
N LEU A 17 11.83 -7.78 -10.31
CA LEU A 17 10.80 -8.11 -9.33
C LEU A 17 9.53 -7.33 -9.65
N GLU A 18 8.45 -8.05 -9.94
CA GLU A 18 7.15 -7.44 -10.24
C GLU A 18 6.34 -7.16 -8.97
N SER A 19 6.31 -8.09 -8.01
CA SER A 19 5.51 -7.90 -6.81
C SER A 19 6.24 -8.35 -5.55
N LEU A 20 6.15 -7.54 -4.49
CA LEU A 20 6.74 -7.79 -3.18
C LEU A 20 5.66 -7.72 -2.10
N TYR A 21 5.17 -8.89 -1.68
CA TYR A 21 4.18 -9.03 -0.62
C TYR A 21 4.84 -9.48 0.70
N LEU A 22 4.92 -8.56 1.66
CA LEU A 22 5.48 -8.79 2.99
C LEU A 22 4.48 -8.50 4.12
N SER A 23 3.20 -8.33 3.79
CA SER A 23 2.12 -8.07 4.73
C SER A 23 2.04 -9.09 5.87
N GLY A 24 1.74 -8.63 7.08
CA GLY A 24 1.49 -9.51 8.22
C GLY A 24 2.73 -10.30 8.67
N ASN A 25 3.85 -9.61 8.84
CA ASN A 25 5.09 -10.15 9.39
C ASN A 25 5.52 -9.37 10.65
N LYS A 26 6.75 -9.62 11.12
CA LYS A 26 7.38 -8.93 12.26
C LYS A 26 8.60 -8.13 11.81
N LEU A 27 8.59 -7.63 10.58
CA LEU A 27 9.71 -6.84 10.03
C LEU A 27 9.74 -5.47 10.72
N THR A 28 10.93 -4.91 10.89
CA THR A 28 11.18 -3.69 11.67
C THR A 28 12.21 -2.79 11.01
N GLY A 29 12.36 -1.55 11.48
CA GLY A 29 13.34 -0.60 10.95
C GLY A 29 12.77 0.25 9.82
N THR A 30 13.63 0.94 9.08
CA THR A 30 13.20 1.88 8.03
C THR A 30 13.05 1.20 6.67
N ILE A 31 12.20 1.77 5.82
CA ILE A 31 12.14 1.42 4.39
C ILE A 31 13.36 2.06 3.70
N PRO A 32 14.27 1.27 3.10
CA PRO A 32 15.46 1.82 2.45
C PRO A 32 15.14 2.72 1.24
N ASP A 33 15.87 3.83 1.10
CA ASP A 33 15.70 4.79 -0.01
C ASP A 33 16.48 4.38 -1.27
N ILE A 34 16.18 3.19 -1.80
CA ILE A 34 16.95 2.57 -2.90
C ILE A 34 16.08 1.92 -3.99
N PHE A 35 14.90 2.47 -4.26
CA PHE A 35 13.96 1.92 -5.26
C PHE A 35 14.31 2.18 -6.73
N ARG A 36 15.33 3.01 -7.03
CA ARG A 36 15.64 3.50 -8.39
C ARG A 36 15.93 2.44 -9.46
N GLY A 37 16.10 1.17 -9.08
CA GLY A 37 16.37 0.04 -9.99
C GLY A 37 15.19 -0.91 -10.22
N MET A 38 14.10 -0.80 -9.45
CA MET A 38 12.99 -1.76 -9.46
C MET A 38 11.89 -1.36 -10.44
N ARG A 39 12.25 -1.25 -11.72
CA ARG A 39 11.36 -0.69 -12.76
C ARG A 39 10.12 -1.53 -13.03
N ASP A 40 10.22 -2.84 -12.85
CA ASP A 40 9.12 -3.76 -13.14
C ASP A 40 8.18 -3.90 -11.93
N LEU A 41 8.52 -3.29 -10.79
CA LEU A 41 7.74 -3.43 -9.56
C LEU A 41 6.40 -2.71 -9.71
N ASN A 42 5.35 -3.51 -9.57
CA ASN A 42 3.97 -3.16 -9.77
C ASN A 42 3.12 -3.34 -8.49
N GLY A 43 3.58 -4.17 -7.54
CA GLY A 43 2.98 -4.37 -6.23
C GLY A 43 3.99 -4.31 -5.08
N LEU A 44 3.74 -3.49 -4.06
CA LEU A 44 4.57 -3.36 -2.86
C LEU A 44 3.72 -3.29 -1.59
N HIS A 45 3.66 -4.40 -0.86
CA HIS A 45 2.85 -4.50 0.35
C HIS A 45 3.73 -4.73 1.59
N LEU A 46 3.82 -3.71 2.43
CA LEU A 46 4.63 -3.67 3.65
C LEU A 46 3.76 -3.55 4.92
N ASP A 47 2.44 -3.57 4.76
CA ASP A 47 1.46 -3.37 5.82
C ASP A 47 1.53 -4.43 6.93
N ILE A 48 0.98 -4.10 8.10
CA ILE A 48 0.94 -5.01 9.27
C ILE A 48 2.37 -5.53 9.58
N ASN A 49 3.29 -4.59 9.78
CA ASN A 49 4.68 -4.80 10.19
C ASN A 49 5.09 -3.67 11.16
N GLY A 50 6.27 -3.80 11.77
CA GLY A 50 6.86 -2.78 12.65
C GLY A 50 7.79 -1.80 11.95
N PHE A 51 7.52 -1.43 10.69
CA PHE A 51 8.32 -0.44 9.96
C PHE A 51 8.16 0.96 10.58
N THR A 52 9.24 1.73 10.59
CA THR A 52 9.31 3.09 11.15
C THR A 52 10.04 4.04 10.19
N GLY A 53 10.12 5.33 10.54
CA GLY A 53 10.83 6.33 9.75
C GLY A 53 9.96 6.95 8.66
N SER A 54 10.57 7.58 7.66
CA SER A 54 9.83 8.30 6.62
C SER A 54 9.66 7.51 5.33
N ILE A 55 8.61 7.83 4.55
CA ILE A 55 8.46 7.37 3.17
C ILE A 55 9.70 7.78 2.35
N PRO A 56 10.38 6.82 1.68
CA PRO A 56 11.58 7.12 0.91
C PRO A 56 11.25 7.86 -0.39
N PRO A 57 11.94 8.98 -0.71
CA PRO A 57 11.71 9.73 -1.96
C PRO A 57 11.89 8.90 -3.24
N SER A 58 12.76 7.88 -3.24
CA SER A 58 12.94 6.99 -4.38
C SER A 58 11.71 6.15 -4.72
N LEU A 59 10.72 6.04 -3.83
CA LEU A 59 9.44 5.39 -4.15
C LEU A 59 8.77 6.05 -5.37
N ALA A 60 8.93 7.37 -5.55
CA ALA A 60 8.40 8.10 -6.69
C ALA A 60 9.07 7.77 -8.04
N SER A 61 10.09 6.91 -8.05
CA SER A 61 10.74 6.43 -9.29
C SER A 61 10.19 5.10 -9.80
N LEU A 62 9.23 4.50 -9.10
CA LEU A 62 8.63 3.22 -9.46
C LEU A 62 7.48 3.40 -10.46
N GLU A 63 7.79 3.72 -11.71
CA GLU A 63 6.83 4.13 -12.75
C GLU A 63 5.66 3.15 -13.00
N ASN A 64 5.82 1.87 -12.68
CA ASN A 64 4.79 0.84 -12.88
C ASN A 64 4.06 0.44 -11.58
N LEU A 65 4.36 1.07 -10.45
CA LEU A 65 3.78 0.70 -9.16
C LEU A 65 2.31 1.10 -9.11
N TYR A 66 1.44 0.09 -9.09
CA TYR A 66 0.00 0.31 -9.02
C TYR A 66 -0.68 -0.21 -7.75
N SER A 67 0.01 -1.03 -6.97
CA SER A 67 -0.48 -1.50 -5.68
C SER A 67 0.56 -1.22 -4.60
N PHE A 68 0.23 -0.38 -3.62
CA PHE A 68 1.17 0.03 -2.58
C PHE A 68 0.50 0.19 -1.23
N SER A 69 0.89 -0.62 -0.25
CA SER A 69 0.32 -0.56 1.11
C SER A 69 1.38 -0.48 2.20
N ILE A 70 1.20 0.47 3.11
CA ILE A 70 1.98 0.66 4.35
C ILE A 70 1.08 0.76 5.59
N ALA A 71 -0.18 0.32 5.47
CA ALA A 71 -1.15 0.39 6.55
C ALA A 71 -0.64 -0.30 7.82
N ASN A 72 -1.00 0.24 8.98
CA ASN A 72 -0.70 -0.40 10.27
C ASN A 72 0.82 -0.63 10.45
N THR A 73 1.61 0.35 10.03
CA THR A 73 3.04 0.52 10.35
C THR A 73 3.21 1.82 11.16
N SER A 74 4.43 2.24 11.45
CA SER A 74 4.74 3.55 12.08
C SER A 74 5.56 4.44 11.14
N VAL A 75 5.36 4.27 9.83
CA VAL A 75 6.02 5.05 8.78
C VAL A 75 5.30 6.38 8.59
N THR A 76 6.05 7.48 8.44
CA THR A 76 5.50 8.84 8.37
C THR A 76 5.95 9.53 7.07
N GLY A 77 5.44 10.73 6.77
CA GLY A 77 5.91 11.54 5.64
C GLY A 77 4.87 11.74 4.54
N ASN A 78 5.32 12.13 3.35
CA ASN A 78 4.40 12.64 2.33
C ASN A 78 4.58 11.92 0.98
N LEU A 79 3.46 11.47 0.40
CA LEU A 79 3.37 10.88 -0.93
C LEU A 79 3.17 11.91 -2.05
N THR A 80 3.13 13.22 -1.80
CA THR A 80 2.90 14.27 -2.83
C THR A 80 3.81 14.09 -4.06
N THR A 81 5.10 13.74 -3.88
CA THR A 81 6.00 13.52 -5.03
C THR A 81 5.66 12.24 -5.79
N PHE A 82 5.30 11.18 -5.08
CA PHE A 82 4.79 9.94 -5.69
C PHE A 82 3.51 10.24 -6.48
N CYS A 83 2.57 10.95 -5.87
CA CYS A 83 1.31 11.42 -6.44
C CYS A 83 1.44 12.33 -7.66
N LYS A 84 2.57 13.02 -7.84
CA LYS A 84 2.83 13.82 -9.05
C LYS A 84 3.27 12.97 -10.23
N ASN A 85 3.89 11.82 -9.94
CA ASN A 85 4.48 10.94 -10.95
C ASN A 85 3.55 9.78 -11.33
N HIS A 86 2.51 9.50 -10.53
CA HIS A 86 1.57 8.40 -10.72
C HIS A 86 0.15 8.96 -10.81
N SER A 87 -0.69 8.42 -11.70
CA SER A 87 -2.08 8.86 -11.82
C SER A 87 -2.94 8.18 -10.76
N ILE A 88 -3.99 8.86 -10.28
CA ILE A 88 -4.95 8.36 -9.28
C ILE A 88 -5.57 7.01 -9.69
N VAL A 89 -5.67 6.73 -11.00
CA VAL A 89 -6.24 5.50 -11.58
C VAL A 89 -5.31 4.31 -11.44
N ASP A 90 -4.03 4.54 -11.21
CA ASP A 90 -3.04 3.49 -11.12
C ASP A 90 -2.90 2.97 -9.68
N LEU A 91 -3.68 3.36 -8.68
CA LEU A 91 -3.34 3.04 -7.28
C LEU A 91 -4.48 2.31 -6.57
N GLU A 92 -4.52 0.98 -6.76
CA GLU A 92 -5.59 0.11 -6.26
C GLU A 92 -5.61 -0.01 -4.72
N TRP A 93 -4.53 0.35 -4.00
CA TRP A 93 -4.39 0.00 -2.56
C TRP A 93 -3.59 0.97 -1.67
N ILE A 94 -3.67 2.31 -1.79
CA ILE A 94 -3.08 3.14 -0.73
C ILE A 94 -3.99 3.13 0.50
N ALA A 95 -3.78 2.11 1.33
CA ALA A 95 -4.45 1.95 2.61
C ALA A 95 -3.85 2.93 3.64
N ASP A 96 -4.21 4.21 3.52
CA ASP A 96 -4.15 5.17 4.65
C ASP A 96 -5.50 5.21 5.40
N CYS A 97 -6.35 4.24 5.15
CA CYS A 97 -7.77 4.41 5.36
C CYS A 97 -8.31 3.95 6.69
N TYR A 98 -7.50 3.27 7.50
CA TYR A 98 -7.95 2.88 8.83
C TYR A 98 -6.84 2.40 9.78
N GLY A 99 -5.68 3.04 9.81
CA GLY A 99 -4.68 2.66 10.82
C GLY A 99 -3.71 3.75 11.17
N ASP A 100 -3.86 4.35 12.36
CA ASP A 100 -2.86 4.91 13.30
C ASP A 100 -1.53 5.48 12.76
N ASN A 101 -1.48 5.90 11.51
CA ASN A 101 -0.37 6.61 10.89
C ASN A 101 -0.85 8.04 10.57
N PRO A 102 -1.24 8.84 11.59
CA PRO A 102 -1.75 10.20 11.40
C PRO A 102 -0.73 11.17 10.76
N GLU A 103 0.46 10.68 10.45
CA GLU A 103 1.59 11.44 9.92
C GLU A 103 1.92 11.13 8.45
N VAL A 104 1.10 10.32 7.75
CA VAL A 104 1.21 10.16 6.29
C VAL A 104 0.28 11.15 5.59
N ILE A 105 0.83 11.99 4.72
CA ILE A 105 0.06 12.92 3.88
C ILE A 105 0.03 12.35 2.47
N CYS A 106 -1.16 12.24 1.87
CA CYS A 106 -1.32 11.72 0.52
C CYS A 106 -2.44 12.40 -0.27
N ASP A 107 -2.06 13.26 -1.21
CA ASP A 107 -3.00 14.10 -1.97
C ASP A 107 -3.66 13.36 -3.17
N CYS A 108 -3.15 12.18 -3.55
CA CYS A 108 -3.67 11.35 -4.65
C CYS A 108 -4.22 10.00 -4.20
N CYS A 109 -4.17 9.71 -2.90
CA CYS A 109 -4.76 8.51 -2.36
C CYS A 109 -6.27 8.56 -2.58
N PHE A 110 -6.88 7.44 -2.96
CA PHE A 110 -8.34 7.35 -2.94
C PHE A 110 -8.83 7.74 -1.55
N VAL A 111 -9.87 8.57 -1.51
CA VAL A 111 -10.57 8.89 -0.27
C VAL A 111 -10.90 7.58 0.39
N CYS A 112 -10.48 7.48 1.64
CA CYS A 112 -10.72 6.31 2.44
C CYS A 112 -12.20 6.00 2.44
N CYS A 113 -12.53 4.80 2.01
CA CYS A 113 -13.89 4.34 1.79
C CYS A 113 -14.82 4.82 2.91
N SER A 114 -14.38 4.66 4.15
CA SER A 114 -15.13 5.10 5.33
C SER A 114 -15.36 6.60 5.46
N ASP A 115 -14.46 7.45 4.99
CA ASP A 115 -14.65 8.90 5.00
C ASP A 115 -15.59 9.33 3.87
N TYR A 116 -15.55 8.62 2.73
CA TYR A 116 -16.56 8.79 1.68
C TYR A 116 -17.93 8.31 2.18
N GLU A 117 -18.06 7.13 2.80
CA GLU A 117 -19.30 6.63 3.40
C GLU A 117 -19.87 7.60 4.46
N LYS A 118 -19.02 8.10 5.37
CA LYS A 118 -19.42 9.07 6.41
C LYS A 118 -19.87 10.41 5.83
N SER A 119 -19.28 10.85 4.72
CA SER A 119 -19.60 12.14 4.08
C SER A 119 -20.80 12.06 3.13
N SER A 120 -21.04 10.89 2.52
CA SER A 120 -22.02 10.70 1.44
C SER A 120 -23.25 9.90 1.85
N ASN A 121 -23.28 9.30 3.05
CA ASN A 121 -24.29 8.31 3.48
C ASN A 121 -24.42 7.10 2.54
N LEU A 122 -23.40 6.85 1.71
CA LEU A 122 -23.32 5.69 0.84
C LEU A 122 -22.56 4.58 1.55
N THR A 123 -22.85 3.34 1.20
CA THR A 123 -22.09 2.15 1.63
C THR A 123 -21.04 1.78 0.58
N THR A 124 -20.04 0.99 0.93
CA THR A 124 -19.06 0.44 -0.02
C THR A 124 -19.74 -0.24 -1.22
N SER A 125 -20.85 -0.95 -0.98
CA SER A 125 -21.67 -1.57 -2.03
C SER A 125 -22.29 -0.57 -3.01
N ASP A 126 -22.65 0.63 -2.56
CA ASP A 126 -23.19 1.70 -3.43
C ASP A 126 -22.13 2.31 -4.35
N LEU A 127 -20.86 2.15 -3.99
CA LEU A 127 -19.70 2.66 -4.74
C LEU A 127 -19.11 1.62 -5.69
N GLY A 128 -19.70 0.42 -5.75
CA GLY A 128 -19.10 -0.72 -6.44
C GLY A 128 -17.80 -1.18 -5.79
N LEU A 129 -17.63 -0.93 -4.48
CA LEU A 129 -16.48 -1.33 -3.70
C LEU A 129 -16.86 -2.48 -2.75
N GLY A 130 -15.90 -3.38 -2.49
CA GLY A 130 -16.02 -4.46 -1.52
C GLY A 130 -15.16 -4.18 -0.30
N ASP A 131 -15.61 -4.65 0.86
CA ASP A 131 -14.84 -4.51 2.10
C ASP A 131 -13.78 -5.60 2.20
N TRP A 132 -12.54 -5.20 2.49
CA TRP A 132 -11.48 -6.12 2.83
C TRP A 132 -11.35 -6.26 4.35
N TRP A 133 -11.45 -7.49 4.83
CA TRP A 133 -11.33 -7.85 6.25
C TRP A 133 -10.18 -8.84 6.46
N PHE A 134 -9.35 -8.61 7.48
CA PHE A 134 -8.31 -9.55 7.90
C PHE A 134 -8.30 -9.68 9.42
N ASP A 135 -8.49 -10.92 9.90
CA ASP A 135 -8.60 -11.29 11.32
C ASP A 135 -9.73 -10.53 12.05
N GLY A 136 -10.91 -10.46 11.42
CA GLY A 136 -12.10 -9.79 11.97
C GLY A 136 -12.02 -8.26 12.03
N LYS A 137 -10.97 -7.67 11.45
CA LYS A 137 -10.78 -6.21 11.38
C LYS A 137 -10.93 -5.72 9.94
N PHE A 138 -11.64 -4.63 9.75
CA PHE A 138 -11.71 -3.93 8.47
C PHE A 138 -10.32 -3.39 8.11
N ARG A 139 -9.91 -3.56 6.86
CA ARG A 139 -8.57 -3.22 6.36
C ARG A 139 -8.59 -2.27 5.18
N GLY A 140 -9.71 -2.14 4.48
CA GLY A 140 -9.85 -1.23 3.36
C GLY A 140 -11.00 -1.62 2.44
N CYS A 141 -11.06 -0.96 1.30
CA CYS A 141 -11.98 -1.28 0.21
C CYS A 141 -11.21 -1.67 -1.04
N PHE A 142 -11.82 -2.52 -1.87
CA PHE A 142 -11.34 -2.85 -3.21
C PHE A 142 -12.47 -2.65 -4.23
N ASN A 143 -12.14 -2.49 -5.51
CA ASN A 143 -13.16 -2.38 -6.56
C ASN A 143 -13.76 -3.76 -6.90
N LEU A 144 -15.09 -3.90 -6.82
CA LEU A 144 -15.80 -5.13 -7.12
C LEU A 144 -15.71 -5.52 -8.60
N THR A 145 -15.50 -4.56 -9.52
CA THR A 145 -15.33 -4.88 -10.96
C THR A 145 -14.02 -5.59 -11.27
N GLU A 146 -13.11 -5.66 -10.31
CA GLU A 146 -11.80 -6.30 -10.48
C GLU A 146 -11.70 -7.63 -9.73
N LEU A 147 -12.76 -8.07 -9.05
CA LEU A 147 -12.85 -9.33 -8.27
C LEU A 147 -12.29 -10.56 -9.00
N ASP A 148 -12.50 -10.64 -10.32
CA ASP A 148 -12.06 -11.78 -11.13
C ASP A 148 -10.53 -11.87 -11.30
N LYS A 149 -9.79 -10.77 -11.08
CA LYS A 149 -8.31 -10.78 -11.07
C LYS A 149 -7.75 -11.45 -9.81
N TRP A 150 -8.53 -11.51 -8.72
CA TRP A 150 -8.04 -11.86 -7.38
C TRP A 150 -8.31 -13.32 -6.97
N GLN A 151 -9.09 -14.07 -7.74
CA GLN A 151 -9.31 -15.51 -7.48
C GLN A 151 -8.07 -16.37 -7.75
N LEU A 152 -7.03 -15.83 -8.39
CA LEU A 152 -5.84 -16.60 -8.79
C LEU A 152 -4.66 -16.54 -7.80
N ASP A 153 -4.63 -15.61 -6.84
CA ASP A 153 -3.44 -15.38 -6.00
C ASP A 153 -3.50 -15.99 -4.58
N TRP A 154 -4.59 -16.68 -4.23
CA TRP A 154 -4.77 -17.25 -2.87
C TRP A 154 -5.21 -18.72 -2.86
N GLY A 155 -4.69 -19.51 -3.80
CA GLY A 155 -4.79 -20.98 -3.80
C GLY A 155 -3.74 -21.65 -2.92
#